data_AF-A0A851EN02-F1
#
_entry.id   AF-A0A851EN02-F1
#
_cell.length_a   1.000
_cell.length_b   1.000
_cell.length_c   1.000
_cell.angle_alpha   90.00
_cell.angle_beta   90.00
_cell.angle_gamma   90.00
#
_symmetry.space_group_name_H-M   'P 1'
#
loop_
_entity.id
_entity.type
_entity.pdbx_description
1 polymer ?
#
loop_
_entity_poly.entity_id
_entity_poly.type
_entity_poly.pdbx_seq_one_letter_code
_entity_poly.pdbx_strand_id
1 'polypeptide(L)'
;AATKLASAEKLMYFCTDQLGLEQDFEQKQMPDGKLPVDGFLLCVDVSRGMNRNFDEQLKFVSNLYNQLAKTKKPVVVVLTKCDEGVERYIRDAHAFALGKKNLQVVETSARSNVNVELAFSTLVQLVDKSRGKAKIIPYFEALKQQSQQIAAAKDKYEWLVSRIVKSHNEAWPNVSRKMQPAPEYQDYVYLEGTQKAKKLFLQHVQRLKQEHIERRRKMYLALLPQALDALVPDLDEIDHLSRAKAEKLLEAKPDFLKWFVVLEETPWDATSHVDNVDNERIPFDLLETPAAEQLYEAHLEKLRNERKRAEMRRAFRENLETSPFVTPGKPWEEARSFIMNEDFYLWLDESVYVDIYGKHQKQLIDKAKEDFQELLLEYSELFYELELDAKPSKEKMGVIQEVLGEEQRFKALQKLQAERDALILKHIHFVYHPTKETCPSCAACVDARVEQLLGSRFVRPAERHPKNPLPDHNVDRINLVILGKDGLARELANEIRALCTSDDKYVIEGKMYELSLRPIEGNVRLPVNAFQTPTFQPHGCLCLYNSK
;
A
#
# COMPACT_ATOMS: atom_id res chain seq x y z
N ALA A 1 -17.07 80.16 29.54
CA ALA A 1 -16.82 79.38 28.31
C ALA A 1 -17.66 79.96 27.18
N ALA A 2 -17.08 80.15 25.99
CA ALA A 2 -17.86 80.54 24.81
C ALA A 2 -18.67 79.32 24.32
N THR A 3 -19.97 79.48 24.09
CA THR A 3 -20.88 78.42 23.63
C THR A 3 -21.26 78.55 22.15
N LYS A 4 -20.65 79.52 21.47
CA LYS A 4 -20.79 79.78 20.04
C LYS A 4 -19.38 79.85 19.47
N LEU A 5 -18.94 78.74 18.87
CA LEU A 5 -17.61 78.64 18.29
C LEU A 5 -17.67 79.12 16.84
N ALA A 6 -16.70 79.91 16.43
CA ALA A 6 -16.50 80.27 15.03
C ALA A 6 -15.01 80.14 14.75
N SER A 7 -14.68 79.49 13.63
CA SER A 7 -13.32 79.42 13.10
C SER A 7 -13.37 79.98 11.69
N ALA A 8 -12.38 80.78 11.32
CA ALA A 8 -12.21 81.21 9.94
C ALA A 8 -11.73 80.06 9.02
N GLU A 9 -11.29 78.94 9.62
CA GLU A 9 -10.71 77.78 8.92
C GLU A 9 -11.31 76.44 9.38
N LYS A 10 -10.92 75.35 8.68
CA LYS A 10 -11.39 73.96 8.84
C LYS A 10 -11.18 73.43 10.27
N LEU A 11 -12.10 72.59 10.76
CA LEU A 11 -11.86 71.84 12.00
C LEU A 11 -10.91 70.69 11.65
N MET A 12 -9.66 70.78 12.07
CA MET A 12 -8.65 69.75 11.79
C MET A 12 -8.11 69.20 13.11
N TYR A 13 -8.08 67.86 13.22
CA TYR A 13 -7.41 67.17 14.31
C TYR A 13 -6.25 66.40 13.70
N PHE A 14 -5.02 66.81 14.02
CA PHE A 14 -3.81 66.10 13.64
C PHE A 14 -3.16 65.56 14.91
N CYS A 15 -2.97 64.25 14.98
CA CYS A 15 -1.97 63.70 15.89
C CYS A 15 -0.57 64.09 15.39
N THR A 16 0.42 64.08 16.27
CA THR A 16 1.80 64.46 15.95
C THR A 16 2.43 63.61 14.84
N ASP A 17 1.94 62.39 14.64
CA ASP A 17 2.33 61.46 13.58
C ASP A 17 1.62 61.72 12.24
N GLN A 18 0.65 62.63 12.20
CA GLN A 18 -0.10 63.05 11.00
C GLN A 18 0.37 64.39 10.43
N LEU A 19 1.33 65.05 11.09
CA LEU A 19 1.96 66.27 10.59
C LEU A 19 2.74 65.97 9.30
N GLY A 20 2.40 66.67 8.22
CA GLY A 20 2.94 66.47 6.87
C GLY A 20 2.14 65.54 5.95
N LEU A 21 1.09 64.88 6.45
CA LEU A 21 0.17 64.01 5.68
C LEU A 21 -1.28 64.51 5.73
N GLU A 22 -1.48 65.79 6.04
CA GLU A 22 -2.81 66.36 6.34
C GLU A 22 -3.81 66.22 5.18
N GLN A 23 -3.32 66.12 3.95
CA GLN A 23 -4.15 65.98 2.75
C GLN A 23 -4.70 64.55 2.57
N ASP A 24 -4.09 63.55 3.20
CA ASP A 24 -4.47 62.14 3.06
C ASP A 24 -5.64 61.75 4.00
N PHE A 25 -6.09 62.67 4.86
CA PHE A 25 -7.17 62.45 5.83
C PHE A 25 -8.44 63.24 5.48
N GLU A 26 -9.59 62.76 5.96
CA GLU A 26 -10.90 63.37 5.70
C GLU A 26 -10.98 64.80 6.26
N GLN A 27 -11.20 65.77 5.38
CA GLN A 27 -11.31 67.18 5.75
C GLN A 27 -12.78 67.58 5.96
N LYS A 28 -13.21 67.64 7.23
CA LYS A 28 -14.54 68.15 7.59
C LYS A 28 -14.50 69.64 7.85
N GLN A 29 -15.24 70.40 7.05
CA GLN A 29 -15.39 71.84 7.25
C GLN A 29 -16.38 72.12 8.38
N MET A 30 -16.15 73.21 9.12
CA MET A 30 -17.15 73.73 10.03
C MET A 30 -18.37 74.21 9.22
N PRO A 31 -19.60 73.99 9.71
CA PRO A 31 -20.78 74.59 9.09
C PRO A 31 -20.65 76.12 9.04
N ASP A 32 -21.18 76.74 7.97
CA ASP A 32 -21.20 78.19 7.83
C ASP A 32 -21.91 78.85 9.04
N GLY A 33 -21.19 79.72 9.76
CA GLY A 33 -21.70 80.46 10.92
C GLY A 33 -21.10 80.03 12.26
N LYS A 34 -21.80 80.36 13.35
CA LYS A 34 -21.37 80.03 14.73
C LYS A 34 -21.90 78.64 15.11
N LEU A 35 -21.01 77.67 15.31
CA LEU A 35 -21.36 76.34 15.82
C LEU A 35 -21.84 76.46 17.29
N PRO A 36 -23.10 76.11 17.58
CA PRO A 36 -23.59 76.08 18.96
C PRO A 36 -23.03 74.85 19.69
N VAL A 37 -22.59 75.05 20.94
CA VAL A 37 -22.21 73.97 21.85
C VAL A 37 -23.42 73.59 22.70
N ASP A 38 -23.88 72.35 22.57
CA ASP A 38 -25.07 71.86 23.27
C ASP A 38 -24.79 71.18 24.61
N GLY A 39 -23.57 70.71 24.81
CA GLY A 39 -23.16 70.10 26.07
C GLY A 39 -21.65 69.90 26.12
N PHE A 40 -21.16 69.43 27.26
CA PHE A 40 -19.74 69.22 27.50
C PHE A 40 -19.46 67.82 28.08
N LEU A 41 -18.47 67.13 27.52
CA LEU A 41 -17.81 66.02 28.18
C LEU A 41 -16.59 66.57 28.93
N LEU A 42 -16.59 66.43 30.26
CA LEU A 42 -15.51 66.84 31.14
C LEU A 42 -14.62 65.62 31.42
N CYS A 43 -13.60 65.44 30.56
CA CYS A 43 -12.70 64.30 30.64
C CYS A 43 -11.71 64.42 31.80
N VAL A 44 -11.53 63.34 32.55
CA VAL A 44 -10.55 63.20 33.63
C VAL A 44 -9.71 61.95 33.34
N ASP A 45 -8.41 62.12 33.19
CA ASP A 45 -7.47 61.01 33.05
C ASP A 45 -7.20 60.43 34.45
N VAL A 46 -7.63 59.18 34.66
CA VAL A 46 -7.46 58.46 35.93
C VAL A 46 -6.28 57.50 35.93
N SER A 47 -5.46 57.49 34.88
CA SER A 47 -4.26 56.65 34.78
C SER A 47 -3.05 57.26 35.52
N ARG A 48 -2.00 56.47 35.68
CA ARG A 48 -0.68 56.98 36.11
C ARG A 48 0.04 57.62 34.94
N GLY A 49 -0.28 58.86 34.63
CA GLY A 49 0.46 59.63 33.63
C GLY A 49 1.90 59.93 34.09
N MET A 50 2.91 59.66 33.25
CA MET A 50 4.26 60.18 33.50
C MET A 50 4.20 61.71 33.53
N ASN A 51 4.65 62.32 34.63
CA ASN A 51 4.72 63.78 34.85
C ASN A 51 3.37 64.53 35.01
N ARG A 52 2.29 63.87 35.47
CA ARG A 52 1.01 64.56 35.78
C ARG A 52 0.58 64.32 37.22
N ASN A 53 0.41 65.40 37.99
CA ASN A 53 -0.16 65.32 39.33
C ASN A 53 -1.70 65.29 39.25
N PHE A 54 -2.31 64.22 39.76
CA PHE A 54 -3.76 64.07 39.76
C PHE A 54 -4.49 65.16 40.56
N ASP A 55 -3.94 65.61 41.68
CA ASP A 55 -4.56 66.65 42.51
C ASP A 55 -4.59 68.00 41.77
N GLU A 56 -3.56 68.30 40.97
CA GLU A 56 -3.53 69.49 40.11
C GLU A 56 -4.53 69.38 38.96
N GLN A 57 -4.64 68.20 38.35
CA GLN A 57 -5.66 67.91 37.34
C GLN A 57 -7.06 68.13 37.93
N LEU A 58 -7.34 67.62 39.13
CA LEU A 58 -8.65 67.75 39.76
C LEU A 58 -8.97 69.21 40.13
N LYS A 59 -7.97 69.99 40.56
CA LYS A 59 -8.10 71.45 40.74
C LYS A 59 -8.46 72.14 39.43
N PHE A 60 -7.77 71.80 38.34
CA PHE A 60 -8.07 72.33 37.00
C PHE A 60 -9.49 71.97 36.54
N VAL A 61 -9.87 70.70 36.67
CA VAL A 61 -11.21 70.18 36.33
C VAL A 61 -12.30 70.90 37.15
N SER A 62 -12.07 71.13 38.43
CA SER A 62 -12.99 71.88 39.30
C SER A 62 -13.18 73.33 38.84
N ASN A 63 -12.08 74.01 38.50
CA ASN A 63 -12.13 75.37 37.94
C ASN A 63 -12.86 75.41 36.59
N LEU A 64 -12.59 74.44 35.72
CA LEU A 64 -13.25 74.32 34.42
C LEU A 64 -14.75 74.09 34.59
N TYR A 65 -15.16 73.15 35.43
CA TYR A 65 -16.56 72.89 35.75
C TYR A 65 -17.28 74.15 36.23
N ASN A 66 -16.67 74.94 37.13
CA ASN A 66 -17.29 76.18 37.63
C ASN A 66 -17.53 77.20 36.51
N GLN A 67 -16.70 77.21 35.46
CA GLN A 67 -16.92 78.05 34.27
C GLN A 67 -17.95 77.47 33.31
N LEU A 68 -18.00 76.14 33.16
CA LEU A 68 -19.00 75.43 32.34
C LEU A 68 -20.39 75.54 32.95
N ALA A 69 -20.53 75.42 34.27
CA ALA A 69 -21.81 75.50 34.97
C ALA A 69 -22.55 76.83 34.72
N LYS A 70 -21.81 77.94 34.52
CA LYS A 70 -22.38 79.25 34.17
C LYS A 70 -23.10 79.27 32.82
N THR A 71 -22.76 78.35 31.92
CA THR A 71 -23.38 78.25 30.59
C THR A 71 -24.77 77.62 30.61
N LYS A 72 -25.15 76.95 31.71
CA LYS A 72 -26.38 76.15 31.85
C LYS A 72 -26.53 75.01 30.84
N LYS A 73 -25.46 74.67 30.10
CA LYS A 73 -25.42 73.49 29.22
C LYS A 73 -25.11 72.23 30.05
N PRO A 74 -25.65 71.05 29.69
CA PRO A 74 -25.32 69.79 30.34
C PRO A 74 -23.83 69.48 30.34
N VAL A 75 -23.37 68.86 31.43
CA VAL A 75 -21.98 68.39 31.59
C VAL A 75 -22.03 66.94 32.06
N VAL A 76 -21.19 66.08 31.47
CA VAL A 76 -20.95 64.70 31.91
C VAL A 76 -19.47 64.57 32.23
N VAL A 77 -19.12 64.03 33.40
CA VAL A 77 -17.74 63.68 33.74
C VAL A 77 -17.40 62.35 33.09
N VAL A 78 -16.30 62.31 32.35
CA VAL A 78 -15.84 61.09 31.68
C VAL A 78 -14.49 60.71 32.26
N LEU A 79 -14.44 59.62 33.01
CA LEU A 79 -13.18 59.06 33.48
C LEU A 79 -12.57 58.28 32.32
N THR A 80 -11.36 58.64 31.92
CA THR A 80 -10.67 58.09 30.75
C THR A 80 -9.50 57.21 31.18
N LYS A 81 -9.18 56.21 30.35
CA LYS A 81 -8.12 55.22 30.60
C LYS A 81 -8.37 54.37 31.85
N CYS A 82 -9.63 53.99 32.07
CA CYS A 82 -9.99 53.12 33.19
C CYS A 82 -9.37 51.71 33.11
N ASP A 83 -8.86 51.29 31.95
CA ASP A 83 -8.04 50.07 31.78
C ASP A 83 -6.70 50.12 32.54
N GLU A 84 -6.16 51.32 32.77
CA GLU A 84 -4.93 51.56 33.52
C GLU A 84 -5.19 52.52 34.70
N GLY A 85 -6.45 52.60 35.13
CA GLY A 85 -6.93 53.56 36.12
C GLY A 85 -6.44 53.25 37.53
N VAL A 86 -6.07 54.30 38.26
CA VAL A 86 -5.75 54.21 39.69
C VAL A 86 -7.04 54.32 40.49
N GLU A 87 -7.33 53.32 41.32
CA GLU A 87 -8.57 53.24 42.11
C GLU A 87 -8.81 54.49 42.98
N ARG A 88 -7.75 55.04 43.59
CA ARG A 88 -7.83 56.31 44.33
C ARG A 88 -8.32 57.46 43.42
N TYR A 89 -7.77 57.59 42.21
CA TYR A 89 -8.12 58.68 41.29
C TYR A 89 -9.56 58.56 40.81
N ILE A 90 -10.00 57.33 40.53
CA ILE A 90 -11.40 57.04 40.19
C ILE A 90 -12.33 57.47 41.34
N ARG A 91 -12.01 57.06 42.57
CA ARG A 91 -12.79 57.41 43.76
C ARG A 91 -12.83 58.92 44.00
N ASP A 92 -11.70 59.60 43.90
CA ASP A 92 -11.58 61.04 44.13
C ASP A 92 -12.35 61.83 43.03
N ALA A 93 -12.37 61.34 41.79
CA ALA A 93 -13.18 61.93 40.71
C ALA A 93 -14.69 61.70 40.89
N HIS A 94 -15.10 60.52 41.39
CA HIS A 94 -16.50 60.27 41.79
C HIS A 94 -16.93 61.17 42.95
N ALA A 95 -16.07 61.34 43.96
CA ALA A 95 -16.33 62.26 45.08
C ALA A 95 -16.48 63.71 44.61
N PHE A 96 -15.66 64.15 43.66
CA PHE A 96 -15.80 65.45 43.00
C PHE A 96 -17.17 65.61 42.34
N ALA A 97 -17.64 64.61 41.59
CA ALA A 97 -18.92 64.67 40.90
C ALA A 97 -20.12 64.65 41.86
N LEU A 98 -20.05 63.84 42.93
CA LEU A 98 -21.08 63.74 43.95
C LEU A 98 -21.29 65.07 44.70
N GLY A 99 -20.23 65.85 44.87
CA GLY A 99 -20.30 67.21 45.44
C GLY A 99 -20.97 68.25 44.54
N LYS A 100 -21.41 67.89 43.32
CA LYS A 100 -22.05 68.77 42.35
C LYS A 100 -23.47 68.30 42.02
N LYS A 101 -24.37 69.24 41.74
CA LYS A 101 -25.78 68.91 41.44
C LYS A 101 -25.91 68.27 40.06
N ASN A 102 -26.40 67.03 40.01
CA ASN A 102 -26.78 66.29 38.79
C ASN A 102 -25.62 66.01 37.81
N LEU A 103 -24.39 65.85 38.28
CA LEU A 103 -23.25 65.52 37.42
C LEU A 103 -23.10 64.00 37.28
N GLN A 104 -23.31 63.48 36.07
CA GLN A 104 -23.15 62.04 35.77
C GLN A 104 -21.68 61.72 35.49
N VAL A 105 -21.23 60.54 35.92
CA VAL A 105 -19.85 60.05 35.73
C VAL A 105 -19.91 58.78 34.87
N VAL A 106 -19.17 58.75 33.77
CA VAL A 106 -19.01 57.56 32.92
C VAL A 106 -17.56 57.15 32.90
N GLU A 107 -17.28 55.91 33.28
CA GLU A 107 -15.93 55.32 33.23
C GLU A 107 -15.69 54.69 31.87
N THR A 108 -14.60 55.05 31.20
CA THR A 108 -14.34 54.70 29.80
C THR A 108 -12.91 54.23 29.57
N SER A 109 -12.75 53.39 28.54
CA SER A 109 -11.45 53.09 27.94
C SER A 109 -11.59 53.12 26.43
N ALA A 110 -10.88 54.03 25.78
CA ALA A 110 -10.81 54.05 24.31
C ALA A 110 -10.04 52.84 23.78
N ARG A 111 -9.01 52.37 24.50
CA ARG A 111 -8.20 51.21 24.12
C ARG A 111 -9.02 49.91 24.09
N SER A 112 -9.84 49.71 25.10
CA SER A 112 -10.69 48.52 25.23
C SER A 112 -12.09 48.72 24.62
N ASN A 113 -12.34 49.88 24.01
CA ASN A 113 -13.65 50.32 23.51
C ASN A 113 -14.80 50.11 24.54
N VAL A 114 -14.57 50.52 25.79
CA VAL A 114 -15.54 50.38 26.88
C VAL A 114 -16.20 51.73 27.15
N ASN A 115 -17.54 51.75 27.14
CA ASN A 115 -18.39 52.88 27.50
C ASN A 115 -18.14 54.21 26.74
N VAL A 116 -17.35 54.20 25.67
CA VAL A 116 -17.09 55.41 24.86
C VAL A 116 -18.40 55.98 24.32
N GLU A 117 -19.20 55.15 23.64
CA GLU A 117 -20.52 55.53 23.14
C GLU A 117 -21.52 55.88 24.26
N LEU A 118 -21.41 55.20 25.41
CA LEU A 118 -22.24 55.50 26.58
C LEU A 118 -22.00 56.92 27.10
N ALA A 119 -20.75 57.43 27.06
CA ALA A 119 -20.45 58.80 27.46
C ALA A 119 -21.16 59.83 26.58
N PHE A 120 -21.13 59.64 25.26
CA PHE A 120 -21.83 60.52 24.31
C PHE A 120 -23.35 60.39 24.43
N SER A 121 -23.87 59.17 24.49
CA SER A 121 -25.31 58.89 24.64
C SER A 121 -25.88 59.51 25.92
N THR A 122 -25.10 59.47 27.01
CA THR A 122 -25.46 60.10 28.28
C THR A 122 -25.60 61.62 28.11
N LEU A 123 -24.66 62.27 27.41
CA LEU A 123 -24.72 63.71 27.15
C LEU A 123 -25.93 64.07 26.27
N VAL A 124 -26.16 63.33 25.19
CA VAL A 124 -27.29 63.56 24.27
C VAL A 124 -28.62 63.49 25.02
N GLN A 125 -28.82 62.47 25.86
CA GLN A 125 -30.04 62.35 26.66
C GLN A 125 -30.28 63.54 27.60
N LEU A 126 -29.20 64.12 28.16
CA LEU A 126 -29.29 65.32 28.99
C LEU A 126 -29.60 66.58 28.19
N VAL A 127 -29.09 66.68 26.95
CA VAL A 127 -29.38 67.80 26.02
C VAL A 127 -30.85 67.79 25.61
N ASP A 128 -31.36 66.62 25.20
CA ASP A 128 -32.73 66.45 24.71
C ASP A 128 -33.78 66.54 25.83
N LYS A 129 -33.36 66.57 27.10
CA LYS A 129 -34.22 66.51 28.29
C LYS A 129 -35.20 65.34 28.23
N SER A 130 -34.79 64.25 27.56
CA SER A 130 -35.59 63.04 27.41
C SER A 130 -35.94 62.47 28.80
N ARG A 131 -37.12 61.86 28.96
CA ARG A 131 -37.63 61.40 30.27
C ARG A 131 -36.92 60.14 30.83
N GLY A 132 -35.77 59.74 30.29
CA GLY A 132 -34.98 58.60 30.76
C GLY A 132 -33.58 59.02 31.23
N LYS A 133 -33.11 58.50 32.37
CA LYS A 133 -31.69 58.58 32.74
C LYS A 133 -30.93 57.46 32.05
N ALA A 134 -29.80 57.76 31.40
CA ALA A 134 -28.89 56.75 30.89
C ALA A 134 -28.54 55.77 32.01
N LYS A 135 -28.67 54.46 31.75
CA LYS A 135 -28.18 53.43 32.67
C LYS A 135 -26.65 53.43 32.58
N ILE A 136 -25.99 54.04 33.55
CA ILE A 136 -24.54 54.03 33.65
C ILE A 136 -24.10 52.67 34.19
N ILE A 137 -23.25 51.97 33.45
CA ILE A 137 -22.71 50.67 33.80
C ILE A 137 -21.27 50.87 34.31
N PRO A 138 -20.89 50.30 35.48
CA PRO A 138 -19.53 50.36 35.99
C PRO A 138 -18.52 49.78 35.00
N TYR A 139 -17.29 50.30 35.00
CA TYR A 139 -16.27 49.91 34.01
C TYR A 139 -16.03 48.40 33.93
N PHE A 140 -15.88 47.71 35.07
CA PHE A 140 -15.58 46.28 35.09
C PHE A 140 -16.71 45.42 34.52
N GLU A 141 -17.96 45.80 34.75
CA GLU A 141 -19.12 45.09 34.19
C GLU A 141 -19.20 45.32 32.67
N ALA A 142 -19.01 46.56 32.23
CA ALA A 142 -18.98 46.90 30.81
C ALA A 142 -17.80 46.24 30.07
N LEU A 143 -16.62 46.19 30.69
CA LEU A 143 -15.44 45.48 30.18
C LEU A 143 -15.71 43.98 30.03
N LYS A 144 -16.39 43.37 31.01
CA LYS A 144 -16.78 41.95 30.93
C LYS A 144 -17.72 41.70 29.75
N GLN A 145 -18.76 42.54 29.59
CA GLN A 145 -19.71 42.45 28.46
C GLN A 145 -18.99 42.63 27.12
N GLN A 146 -18.11 43.63 27.01
CA GLN A 146 -17.32 43.88 25.81
C GLN A 146 -16.41 42.69 25.46
N SER A 147 -15.75 42.11 26.47
CA SER A 147 -14.88 40.94 26.29
C SER A 147 -15.67 39.72 25.84
N GLN A 148 -16.87 39.49 26.39
CA GLN A 148 -17.77 38.41 25.97
C GLN A 148 -18.26 38.59 24.54
N GLN A 149 -18.59 39.82 24.14
CA GLN A 149 -19.01 40.13 22.78
C GLN A 149 -17.88 39.86 21.77
N ILE A 150 -16.65 40.28 22.08
CA ILE A 150 -15.47 40.01 21.26
C ILE A 150 -15.21 38.51 21.14
N ALA A 151 -15.29 37.76 22.25
CA ALA A 151 -15.11 36.31 22.23
C ALA A 151 -16.16 35.61 21.35
N ALA A 152 -17.44 35.95 21.51
CA ALA A 152 -18.51 35.38 20.70
C ALA A 152 -18.38 35.73 19.20
N ALA A 153 -17.96 36.96 18.87
CA ALA A 153 -17.70 37.36 17.49
C ALA A 153 -16.49 36.61 16.91
N LYS A 154 -15.44 36.41 17.71
CA LYS A 154 -14.27 35.63 17.33
C LYS A 154 -14.64 34.19 16.98
N ASP A 155 -15.40 33.51 17.84
CA ASP A 155 -15.81 32.11 17.62
C ASP A 155 -16.61 31.96 16.32
N LYS A 156 -17.55 32.88 16.07
CA LYS A 156 -18.34 32.92 14.82
C LYS A 156 -17.46 33.17 13.59
N TYR A 157 -16.46 34.06 13.71
CA TYR A 157 -15.53 34.32 12.62
C TYR A 157 -14.62 33.11 12.34
N GLU A 158 -14.08 32.46 13.38
CA GLU A 158 -13.27 31.24 13.22
C GLU A 158 -14.10 30.10 12.58
N TRP A 159 -15.37 29.97 12.97
CA TRP A 159 -16.32 29.06 12.31
C TRP A 159 -16.48 29.39 10.82
N LEU A 160 -16.71 30.67 10.47
CA LEU A 160 -16.83 31.10 9.08
C LEU A 160 -15.55 30.80 8.27
N VAL A 161 -14.38 31.09 8.83
CA VAL A 161 -13.07 30.80 8.24
C VAL A 161 -12.94 29.30 7.97
N SER A 162 -13.30 28.45 8.95
CA SER A 162 -13.23 26.99 8.78
C SER A 162 -14.18 26.46 7.70
N ARG A 163 -15.30 27.14 7.47
CA ARG A 163 -16.28 26.79 6.44
C ARG A 163 -15.80 27.17 5.03
N ILE A 164 -15.20 28.34 4.86
CA ILE A 164 -14.79 28.86 3.55
C ILE A 164 -13.40 28.37 3.15
N VAL A 165 -12.46 28.32 4.09
CA VAL A 165 -11.05 28.02 3.83
C VAL A 165 -10.80 26.53 4.02
N LYS A 166 -10.73 25.80 2.91
CA LYS A 166 -10.51 24.34 2.88
C LYS A 166 -9.09 23.93 2.50
N SER A 167 -8.33 24.82 1.90
CA SER A 167 -6.96 24.58 1.48
C SER A 167 -6.02 25.58 2.15
N HIS A 168 -4.80 25.13 2.42
CA HIS A 168 -3.74 26.00 2.95
C HIS A 168 -3.13 26.92 1.88
N ASN A 169 -3.45 26.72 0.60
CA ASN A 169 -3.00 27.58 -0.51
C ASN A 169 -3.91 28.81 -0.73
N GLU A 170 -4.95 28.97 0.10
CA GLU A 170 -5.85 30.11 0.03
C GLU A 170 -5.15 31.41 0.46
N ALA A 171 -5.38 32.48 -0.30
CA ALA A 171 -4.76 33.79 -0.05
C ALA A 171 -5.73 34.78 0.60
N TRP A 172 -5.26 35.52 1.60
CA TRP A 172 -6.09 36.48 2.35
C TRP A 172 -6.93 37.43 1.48
N PRO A 173 -6.40 38.09 0.43
CA PRO A 173 -7.20 39.04 -0.36
C PRO A 173 -8.42 38.38 -1.06
N ASN A 174 -8.29 37.12 -1.43
CA ASN A 174 -9.37 36.37 -2.10
C ASN A 174 -10.42 35.95 -1.09
N VAL A 175 -9.99 35.41 0.06
CA VAL A 175 -10.89 34.92 1.11
C VAL A 175 -11.60 36.08 1.82
N SER A 176 -10.90 37.18 2.12
CA SER A 176 -11.50 38.34 2.77
C SER A 176 -12.61 38.96 1.92
N ARG A 177 -12.43 39.03 0.58
CA ARG A 177 -13.47 39.47 -0.35
C ARG A 177 -14.69 38.54 -0.35
N LYS A 178 -14.46 37.22 -0.30
CA LYS A 178 -15.54 36.21 -0.18
C LYS A 178 -16.28 36.32 1.16
N MET A 179 -15.60 36.69 2.24
CA MET A 179 -16.16 36.85 3.59
C MET A 179 -16.82 38.21 3.82
N GLN A 180 -16.51 39.23 3.01
CA GLN A 180 -17.02 40.59 3.17
C GLN A 180 -18.55 40.70 3.39
N PRO A 181 -19.43 39.96 2.68
CA PRO A 181 -20.87 40.07 2.89
C PRO A 181 -21.37 39.33 4.14
N ALA A 182 -20.55 38.51 4.79
CA ALA A 182 -20.95 37.71 5.93
C ALA A 182 -20.97 38.55 7.23
N PRO A 183 -22.09 38.57 7.99
CA PRO A 183 -22.16 39.29 9.26
C PRO A 183 -21.07 38.88 10.26
N GLU A 184 -20.70 37.60 10.32
CA GLU A 184 -19.66 37.12 11.24
C GLU A 184 -18.29 37.77 10.98
N TYR A 185 -17.99 38.06 9.71
CA TYR A 185 -16.78 38.79 9.33
C TYR A 185 -16.89 40.28 9.66
N GLN A 186 -18.02 40.90 9.30
CA GLN A 186 -18.25 42.34 9.54
C GLN A 186 -18.22 42.68 11.04
N ASP A 187 -18.89 41.88 11.86
CA ASP A 187 -18.95 42.05 13.32
C ASP A 187 -17.55 41.95 13.94
N TYR A 188 -16.78 40.92 13.59
CA TYR A 188 -15.44 40.73 14.14
C TYR A 188 -14.46 41.82 13.68
N VAL A 189 -14.51 42.22 12.40
CA VAL A 189 -13.68 43.31 11.88
C VAL A 189 -14.05 44.65 12.52
N TYR A 190 -15.33 44.90 12.77
CA TYR A 190 -15.78 46.11 13.48
C TYR A 190 -15.23 46.17 14.91
N LEU A 191 -15.24 45.04 15.63
CA LEU A 191 -14.80 44.98 17.03
C LEU A 191 -13.27 44.98 17.18
N GLU A 192 -12.55 44.25 16.32
CA GLU A 192 -11.14 43.89 16.52
C GLU A 192 -10.21 44.32 15.38
N GLY A 193 -10.78 44.75 14.26
CA GLY A 193 -10.06 45.24 13.09
C GLY A 193 -9.57 44.15 12.13
N THR A 194 -9.34 44.55 10.88
CA THR A 194 -8.93 43.67 9.77
C THR A 194 -7.61 42.93 10.03
N GLN A 195 -6.68 43.53 10.77
CA GLN A 195 -5.37 42.90 11.04
C GLN A 195 -5.49 41.68 11.96
N LYS A 196 -6.33 41.74 13.00
CA LYS A 196 -6.59 40.59 13.88
C LYS A 196 -7.36 39.50 13.13
N ALA A 197 -8.32 39.87 12.29
CA ALA A 197 -9.02 38.94 11.40
C ALA A 197 -8.05 38.20 10.46
N LYS A 198 -7.12 38.93 9.82
CA LYS A 198 -6.07 38.35 8.97
C LYS A 198 -5.17 37.38 9.75
N LYS A 199 -4.78 37.73 10.99
CA LYS A 199 -3.95 36.87 11.84
C LYS A 199 -4.63 35.53 12.12
N LEU A 200 -5.90 35.52 12.52
CA LEU A 200 -6.64 34.26 12.76
C LEU A 200 -6.80 33.42 11.49
N PHE A 201 -7.04 34.07 10.35
CA PHE A 201 -7.05 33.38 9.06
C PHE A 201 -5.70 32.69 8.77
N LEU A 202 -4.57 33.40 8.95
CA LEU A 202 -3.24 32.83 8.73
C LEU A 202 -2.95 31.68 9.70
N GLN A 203 -3.40 31.76 10.95
CA GLN A 203 -3.29 30.66 11.91
C GLN A 203 -4.08 29.43 11.44
N HIS A 204 -5.30 29.60 10.92
CA HIS A 204 -6.09 28.51 10.35
C HIS A 204 -5.44 27.90 9.11
N VAL A 205 -4.91 28.73 8.19
CA VAL A 205 -4.16 28.27 7.01
C VAL A 205 -2.93 27.45 7.42
N GLN A 206 -2.17 27.92 8.42
CA GLN A 206 -1.03 27.19 8.94
C GLN A 206 -1.43 25.83 9.54
N ARG A 207 -2.55 25.76 10.27
CA ARG A 207 -3.10 24.50 10.77
C ARG A 207 -3.43 23.53 9.63
N LEU A 208 -4.09 24.01 8.58
CA LEU A 208 -4.39 23.19 7.38
C LEU A 208 -3.11 22.68 6.69
N LYS A 209 -2.06 23.50 6.63
CA LYS A 209 -0.76 23.07 6.08
C LYS A 209 -0.17 21.92 6.88
N GLN A 210 -0.19 22.03 8.22
CA GLN A 210 0.32 20.98 9.11
C GLN A 210 -0.49 19.68 8.99
N GLU A 211 -1.82 19.77 8.91
CA GLU A 211 -2.68 18.60 8.69
C GLU A 211 -2.41 17.91 7.34
N HIS A 212 -2.13 18.69 6.30
CA HIS A 212 -1.78 18.18 4.99
C HIS A 212 -0.42 17.48 4.98
N ILE A 213 0.61 18.08 5.59
CA ILE A 213 1.93 17.48 5.79
C ILE A 213 1.79 16.15 6.54
N GLU A 214 1.05 16.12 7.66
CA GLU A 214 0.87 14.91 8.44
C GLU A 214 0.14 13.81 7.66
N ARG A 215 -0.83 14.17 6.82
CA ARG A 215 -1.50 13.21 5.94
C ARG A 215 -0.52 12.60 4.93
N ARG A 216 0.33 13.42 4.31
CA ARG A 216 1.37 12.95 3.38
C ARG A 216 2.39 12.06 4.08
N ARG A 217 2.86 12.46 5.27
CA ARG A 217 3.76 11.67 6.11
C ARG A 217 3.23 10.26 6.37
N LYS A 218 1.96 10.14 6.80
CA LYS A 218 1.30 8.84 7.03
C LYS A 218 1.25 7.98 5.77
N MET A 219 0.93 8.58 4.63
CA MET A 219 0.91 7.88 3.34
C MET A 219 2.29 7.33 2.99
N TYR A 220 3.35 8.13 3.11
CA TYR A 220 4.72 7.68 2.82
C TYR A 220 5.19 6.57 3.77
N LEU A 221 4.91 6.71 5.07
CA LEU A 221 5.25 5.66 6.05
C LEU A 221 4.50 4.35 5.78
N ALA A 222 3.26 4.41 5.27
CA ALA A 222 2.52 3.21 4.88
C ALA A 222 3.10 2.55 3.59
N LEU A 223 3.72 3.33 2.72
CA LEU A 223 4.39 2.84 1.51
C LEU A 223 5.78 2.27 1.78
N LEU A 224 6.46 2.76 2.82
CA LEU A 224 7.85 2.42 3.14
C LEU A 224 8.12 0.91 3.24
N PRO A 225 7.30 0.06 3.90
CA PRO A 225 7.53 -1.37 3.94
C PRO A 225 7.58 -2.03 2.55
N GLN A 226 6.74 -1.57 1.61
CA GLN A 226 6.73 -2.09 0.25
C GLN A 226 7.99 -1.67 -0.52
N ALA A 227 8.47 -0.45 -0.28
CA ALA A 227 9.74 0.00 -0.84
C ALA A 227 10.92 -0.82 -0.30
N LEU A 228 10.95 -1.10 1.01
CA LEU A 228 11.98 -1.94 1.63
C LEU A 228 11.93 -3.38 1.09
N ASP A 229 10.75 -3.99 0.99
CA ASP A 229 10.57 -5.32 0.39
C ASP A 229 11.09 -5.39 -1.05
N ALA A 230 10.91 -4.32 -1.84
CA ALA A 230 11.35 -4.28 -3.23
C ALA A 230 12.86 -4.04 -3.38
N LEU A 231 13.45 -3.22 -2.50
CA LEU A 231 14.86 -2.80 -2.62
C LEU A 231 15.82 -3.74 -1.87
N VAL A 232 15.38 -4.29 -0.74
CA VAL A 232 16.17 -5.13 0.17
C VAL A 232 15.29 -6.30 0.68
N PRO A 233 15.05 -7.31 -0.17
CA PRO A 233 14.11 -8.42 0.12
C PRO A 233 14.68 -9.48 1.06
N ASP A 234 15.97 -9.44 1.38
CA ASP A 234 16.65 -10.42 2.22
C ASP A 234 17.76 -9.77 3.06
N LEU A 235 18.38 -10.58 3.93
CA LEU A 235 19.36 -10.14 4.91
C LEU A 235 20.79 -10.06 4.38
N ASP A 236 21.07 -10.54 3.16
CA ASP A 236 22.43 -10.81 2.71
C ASP A 236 23.30 -9.55 2.64
N GLU A 237 22.69 -8.41 2.29
CA GLU A 237 23.38 -7.12 2.17
C GLU A 237 23.22 -6.21 3.40
N ILE A 238 22.24 -6.47 4.29
CA ILE A 238 21.79 -5.47 5.30
C ILE A 238 21.97 -5.89 6.77
N ASP A 239 22.09 -7.18 7.10
CA ASP A 239 21.98 -7.66 8.49
C ASP A 239 23.08 -7.12 9.44
N HIS A 240 24.24 -6.77 8.90
CA HIS A 240 25.38 -6.24 9.67
C HIS A 240 25.65 -4.76 9.41
N LEU A 241 24.83 -4.10 8.58
CA LEU A 241 25.03 -2.69 8.28
C LEU A 241 24.45 -1.82 9.39
N SER A 242 25.18 -0.76 9.71
CA SER A 242 24.58 0.34 10.45
C SER A 242 23.55 1.05 9.57
N ARG A 243 22.55 1.68 10.19
CA ARG A 243 21.50 2.43 9.50
C ARG A 243 22.02 3.38 8.43
N ALA A 244 23.00 4.22 8.75
CA ALA A 244 23.59 5.15 7.78
C ALA A 244 24.26 4.47 6.58
N LYS A 245 24.74 3.22 6.74
CA LYS A 245 25.26 2.43 5.61
C LYS A 245 24.14 1.77 4.81
N ALA A 246 23.07 1.32 5.48
CA ALA A 246 21.88 0.78 4.84
C ALA A 246 21.16 1.85 3.99
N GLU A 247 21.05 3.08 4.48
CA GLU A 247 20.48 4.21 3.73
C GLU A 247 21.28 4.50 2.45
N LYS A 248 22.62 4.52 2.53
CA LYS A 248 23.50 4.64 1.35
C LYS A 248 23.36 3.46 0.38
N LEU A 249 23.16 2.26 0.92
CA LEU A 249 22.91 1.08 0.09
C LEU A 249 21.58 1.21 -0.66
N LEU A 250 20.51 1.65 0.02
CA LEU A 250 19.21 1.90 -0.59
C LEU A 250 19.31 2.91 -1.73
N GLU A 251 20.02 4.02 -1.52
CA GLU A 251 20.26 5.05 -2.55
C GLU A 251 20.99 4.50 -3.79
N ALA A 252 21.87 3.51 -3.61
CA ALA A 252 22.61 2.86 -4.68
C ALA A 252 21.82 1.79 -5.46
N LYS A 253 20.61 1.41 -5.01
CA LYS A 253 19.82 0.37 -5.68
C LYS A 253 19.26 0.87 -7.02
N PRO A 254 19.22 0.04 -8.08
CA PRO A 254 18.73 0.44 -9.40
C PRO A 254 17.30 1.00 -9.41
N ASP A 255 16.42 0.44 -8.56
CA ASP A 255 15.01 0.83 -8.47
C ASP A 255 14.76 1.92 -7.42
N PHE A 256 15.80 2.52 -6.83
CA PHE A 256 15.66 3.52 -5.77
C PHE A 256 14.74 4.67 -6.18
N LEU A 257 14.95 5.25 -7.37
CA LEU A 257 14.20 6.41 -7.87
C LEU A 257 12.73 6.11 -8.20
N LYS A 258 12.33 4.83 -8.24
CA LYS A 258 10.93 4.41 -8.35
C LYS A 258 10.18 4.62 -7.04
N TRP A 259 10.88 4.47 -5.92
CA TRP A 259 10.30 4.51 -4.58
C TRP A 259 10.60 5.81 -3.83
N PHE A 260 11.78 6.39 -4.04
CA PHE A 260 12.26 7.54 -3.29
C PHE A 260 12.50 8.77 -4.17
N VAL A 261 12.44 9.94 -3.53
CA VAL A 261 12.87 11.22 -4.09
C VAL A 261 13.86 11.87 -3.13
N VAL A 262 15.01 12.30 -3.66
CA VAL A 262 16.01 13.04 -2.89
C VAL A 262 15.77 14.53 -3.08
N LEU A 263 15.60 15.24 -1.97
CA LEU A 263 15.46 16.69 -1.91
C LEU A 263 16.73 17.23 -1.26
N GLU A 264 17.34 18.26 -1.83
CA GLU A 264 18.72 18.64 -1.51
C GLU A 264 18.90 19.18 -0.08
N GLU A 265 18.57 20.45 0.16
CA GLU A 265 18.94 21.12 1.42
C GLU A 265 17.73 21.41 2.32
N THR A 266 16.52 21.37 1.76
CA THR A 266 15.30 21.75 2.47
C THR A 266 14.50 20.51 2.83
N PRO A 267 14.10 20.33 4.10
CA PRO A 267 13.25 19.22 4.52
C PRO A 267 12.00 19.11 3.66
N TRP A 268 11.59 17.89 3.34
CA TRP A 268 10.52 17.65 2.39
C TRP A 268 9.23 18.39 2.73
N ASP A 269 8.92 18.54 4.02
CA ASP A 269 7.73 19.19 4.56
C ASP A 269 7.74 20.73 4.43
N ALA A 270 8.87 21.30 4.04
CA ALA A 270 9.05 22.71 3.72
C ALA A 270 9.19 22.97 2.21
N THR A 271 9.24 21.94 1.37
CA THR A 271 9.33 22.07 -0.09
C THR A 271 7.96 22.01 -0.78
N SER A 272 7.92 22.34 -2.08
CA SER A 272 6.73 22.16 -2.93
C SER A 272 6.36 20.68 -3.14
N HIS A 273 7.20 19.73 -2.71
CA HIS A 273 6.91 18.30 -2.81
C HIS A 273 5.65 17.91 -2.02
N VAL A 274 5.38 18.59 -0.90
CA VAL A 274 4.17 18.38 -0.07
C VAL A 274 2.89 18.51 -0.89
N ASP A 275 2.87 19.43 -1.85
CA ASP A 275 1.69 19.73 -2.66
C ASP A 275 1.65 18.96 -3.99
N ASN A 276 2.72 18.22 -4.30
CA ASN A 276 2.79 17.39 -5.49
C ASN A 276 2.08 16.06 -5.26
N VAL A 277 0.76 16.07 -5.45
CA VAL A 277 -0.09 14.88 -5.28
C VAL A 277 0.23 13.75 -6.25
N ASP A 278 0.74 14.06 -7.44
CA ASP A 278 1.05 13.08 -8.49
C ASP A 278 2.34 12.29 -8.21
N ASN A 279 3.23 12.83 -7.37
CA ASN A 279 4.46 12.17 -6.97
C ASN A 279 4.27 11.48 -5.62
N GLU A 280 4.06 10.17 -5.65
CA GLU A 280 3.87 9.33 -4.45
C GLU A 280 5.18 8.83 -3.85
N ARG A 281 6.33 9.15 -4.46
CA ARG A 281 7.63 8.70 -3.98
C ARG A 281 7.93 9.27 -2.60
N ILE A 282 8.54 8.43 -1.78
CA ILE A 282 8.90 8.72 -0.39
C ILE A 282 10.07 9.71 -0.39
N PRO A 283 9.96 10.86 0.30
CA PRO A 283 11.10 11.74 0.51
C PRO A 283 12.20 11.00 1.28
N PHE A 284 13.42 11.01 0.75
CA PHE A 284 14.52 10.22 1.32
C PHE A 284 14.88 10.66 2.74
N ASP A 285 14.81 11.95 3.02
CA ASP A 285 14.97 12.56 4.35
C ASP A 285 13.90 12.11 5.37
N LEU A 286 12.77 11.53 4.93
CA LEU A 286 11.80 10.89 5.83
C LEU A 286 12.42 9.70 6.57
N LEU A 287 13.42 9.03 5.97
CA LEU A 287 14.12 7.91 6.60
C LEU A 287 14.82 8.30 7.89
N GLU A 288 15.17 9.57 8.09
CA GLU A 288 15.79 10.07 9.31
C GLU A 288 14.82 10.09 10.51
N THR A 289 13.51 9.99 10.27
CA THR A 289 12.50 10.07 11.33
C THR A 289 12.44 8.80 12.20
N PRO A 290 12.10 8.91 13.51
CA PRO A 290 11.94 7.75 14.38
C PRO A 290 10.86 6.77 13.92
N ALA A 291 9.83 7.25 13.22
CA ALA A 291 8.77 6.39 12.69
C ALA A 291 9.26 5.52 11.53
N ALA A 292 10.09 6.07 10.64
CA ALA A 292 10.72 5.31 9.57
C ALA A 292 11.72 4.28 10.12
N GLU A 293 12.48 4.65 11.16
CA GLU A 293 13.38 3.73 11.87
C GLU A 293 12.65 2.51 12.44
N GLN A 294 11.52 2.71 13.10
CA GLN A 294 10.72 1.60 13.62
C GLN A 294 10.25 0.64 12.51
N LEU A 295 9.88 1.19 11.35
CA LEU A 295 9.48 0.38 10.20
C LEU A 295 10.67 -0.38 9.59
N TYR A 296 11.86 0.24 9.56
CA TYR A 296 13.07 -0.43 9.12
C TYR A 296 13.48 -1.57 10.06
N GLU A 297 13.44 -1.37 11.37
CA GLU A 297 13.72 -2.44 12.35
C GLU A 297 12.68 -3.57 12.27
N ALA A 298 11.39 -3.22 12.09
CA ALA A 298 10.34 -4.22 11.86
C ALA A 298 10.57 -5.02 10.57
N HIS A 299 11.12 -4.39 9.52
CA HIS A 299 11.52 -5.06 8.29
C HIS A 299 12.67 -6.04 8.53
N LEU A 300 13.73 -5.63 9.24
CA LEU A 300 14.83 -6.52 9.61
C LEU A 300 14.35 -7.73 10.42
N GLU A 301 13.48 -7.50 11.40
CA GLU A 301 12.93 -8.56 12.22
C GLU A 301 12.04 -9.52 11.41
N LYS A 302 11.23 -9.00 10.48
CA LYS A 302 10.48 -9.82 9.51
C LYS A 302 11.43 -10.73 8.73
N LEU A 303 12.49 -10.18 8.14
CA LEU A 303 13.45 -10.95 7.35
C LEU A 303 14.23 -11.98 8.17
N ARG A 304 14.61 -11.65 9.41
CA ARG A 304 15.25 -12.60 10.35
C ARG A 304 14.34 -13.78 10.64
N ASN A 305 13.06 -13.52 10.90
CA ASN A 305 12.06 -14.55 11.12
C ASN A 305 11.82 -15.41 9.87
N GLU A 306 11.79 -14.81 8.68
CA GLU A 306 11.65 -15.55 7.42
C GLU A 306 12.85 -16.47 7.13
N ARG A 307 14.08 -15.96 7.32
CA ARG A 307 15.32 -16.74 7.21
C ARG A 307 15.32 -17.88 8.23
N LYS A 308 14.99 -17.61 9.48
CA LYS A 308 14.93 -18.63 10.54
C LYS A 308 13.89 -19.71 10.21
N ARG A 309 12.68 -19.33 9.75
CA ARG A 309 11.68 -20.30 9.28
C ARG A 309 12.19 -21.15 8.11
N ALA A 310 12.93 -20.55 7.17
CA ALA A 310 13.52 -21.29 6.06
C ALA A 310 14.57 -22.31 6.53
N GLU A 311 15.40 -21.94 7.50
CA GLU A 311 16.35 -22.83 8.17
C GLU A 311 15.64 -23.95 8.92
N MET A 312 14.60 -23.66 9.69
CA MET A 312 13.82 -24.67 10.42
C MET A 312 13.10 -25.64 9.48
N ARG A 313 12.59 -25.17 8.34
CA ARG A 313 12.05 -26.04 7.27
C ARG A 313 13.11 -26.99 6.72
N ARG A 314 14.36 -26.53 6.60
CA ARG A 314 15.48 -27.37 6.13
C ARG A 314 15.88 -28.39 7.19
N ALA A 315 16.08 -27.95 8.43
CA ALA A 315 16.42 -28.81 9.56
C ALA A 315 15.37 -29.91 9.79
N PHE A 316 14.08 -29.60 9.65
CA PHE A 316 13.03 -30.61 9.76
C PHE A 316 13.15 -31.67 8.65
N ARG A 317 13.43 -31.28 7.39
CA ARG A 317 13.64 -32.25 6.30
C ARG A 317 14.84 -33.16 6.58
N GLU A 318 15.97 -32.59 7.00
CA GLU A 318 17.18 -33.34 7.34
C GLU A 318 16.95 -34.30 8.53
N ASN A 319 16.16 -33.87 9.53
CA ASN A 319 15.77 -34.72 10.65
C ASN A 319 14.90 -35.90 10.20
N LEU A 320 13.95 -35.68 9.28
CA LEU A 320 13.12 -36.76 8.73
C LEU A 320 13.97 -37.80 7.98
N GLU A 321 14.94 -37.36 7.18
CA GLU A 321 15.83 -38.26 6.41
C GLU A 321 16.70 -39.16 7.31
N THR A 322 17.03 -38.71 8.51
CA THR A 322 17.92 -39.42 9.44
C THR A 322 17.18 -40.14 10.56
N SER A 323 15.86 -39.94 10.69
CA SER A 323 15.07 -40.47 11.80
C SER A 323 14.75 -41.96 11.63
N PRO A 324 15.21 -42.84 12.53
CA PRO A 324 14.87 -44.27 12.48
C PRO A 324 13.42 -44.55 12.87
N PHE A 325 12.72 -43.56 13.44
CA PHE A 325 11.33 -43.70 13.89
C PHE A 325 10.31 -43.37 12.81
N VAL A 326 10.75 -42.83 11.67
CA VAL A 326 9.90 -42.51 10.52
C VAL A 326 9.99 -43.66 9.52
N THR A 327 8.93 -44.47 9.43
CA THR A 327 8.86 -45.65 8.56
C THR A 327 7.73 -45.50 7.53
N PRO A 328 7.79 -46.17 6.37
CA PRO A 328 6.75 -46.10 5.35
C PRO A 328 5.35 -46.37 5.93
N GLY A 329 4.39 -45.51 5.60
CA GLY A 329 3.00 -45.62 6.03
C GLY A 329 2.73 -45.26 7.49
N LYS A 330 3.70 -44.73 8.22
CA LYS A 330 3.47 -44.20 9.57
C LYS A 330 2.68 -42.87 9.49
N PRO A 331 1.57 -42.73 10.22
CA PRO A 331 0.78 -41.50 10.21
C PRO A 331 1.49 -40.36 10.96
N TRP A 332 1.14 -39.13 10.61
CA TRP A 332 1.74 -37.92 11.20
C TRP A 332 1.50 -37.86 12.72
N GLU A 333 0.33 -38.26 13.19
CA GLU A 333 -0.07 -38.23 14.59
C GLU A 333 0.88 -39.06 15.47
N GLU A 334 1.36 -40.18 14.94
CA GLU A 334 2.38 -41.01 15.61
C GLU A 334 3.79 -40.43 15.46
N ALA A 335 4.12 -39.83 14.31
CA ALA A 335 5.45 -39.27 14.06
C ALA A 335 5.69 -37.95 14.81
N ARG A 336 4.63 -37.21 15.10
CA ARG A 336 4.66 -35.90 15.76
C ARG A 336 5.41 -35.94 17.09
N SER A 337 5.17 -36.97 17.91
CA SER A 337 5.78 -37.06 19.25
C SER A 337 7.31 -37.10 19.24
N PHE A 338 7.92 -37.52 18.12
CA PHE A 338 9.37 -37.63 18.00
C PHE A 338 10.07 -36.29 17.75
N ILE A 339 9.32 -35.28 17.28
CA ILE A 339 9.88 -33.97 16.97
C ILE A 339 9.47 -32.87 17.96
N MET A 340 8.61 -33.18 18.94
CA MET A 340 8.06 -32.18 19.87
C MET A 340 9.13 -31.48 20.72
N ASN A 341 10.29 -32.09 20.90
CA ASN A 341 11.42 -31.55 21.65
C ASN A 341 12.47 -30.85 20.77
N GLU A 342 12.24 -30.79 19.46
CA GLU A 342 13.17 -30.19 18.51
C GLU A 342 12.94 -28.69 18.37
N ASP A 343 14.03 -27.92 18.23
CA ASP A 343 13.98 -26.46 18.14
C ASP A 343 13.10 -25.97 16.98
N PHE A 344 13.08 -26.70 15.86
CA PHE A 344 12.27 -26.32 14.72
C PHE A 344 10.77 -26.42 14.99
N TYR A 345 10.31 -27.24 15.96
CA TYR A 345 8.90 -27.47 16.28
C TYR A 345 8.15 -26.19 16.70
N LEU A 346 8.86 -25.22 17.29
CA LEU A 346 8.30 -23.95 17.75
C LEU A 346 8.18 -22.88 16.65
N TRP A 347 8.74 -23.11 15.47
CA TRP A 347 8.92 -22.07 14.44
C TRP A 347 7.98 -22.19 13.24
N LEU A 348 7.42 -23.37 12.97
CA LEU A 348 6.52 -23.62 11.84
C LEU A 348 5.12 -24.01 12.33
N ASP A 349 4.13 -23.74 11.50
CA ASP A 349 2.75 -24.14 11.76
C ASP A 349 2.53 -25.64 11.47
N GLU A 350 1.53 -26.24 12.13
CA GLU A 350 1.22 -27.68 12.00
C GLU A 350 0.98 -28.12 10.55
N SER A 351 0.31 -27.29 9.75
CA SER A 351 0.07 -27.54 8.33
C SER A 351 1.37 -27.66 7.52
N VAL A 352 2.41 -26.89 7.87
CA VAL A 352 3.72 -26.94 7.20
C VAL A 352 4.43 -28.24 7.53
N TYR A 353 4.36 -28.71 8.77
CA TYR A 353 4.93 -30.01 9.12
C TYR A 353 4.22 -31.16 8.40
N VAL A 354 2.90 -31.15 8.38
CA VAL A 354 2.09 -32.18 7.70
C VAL A 354 2.41 -32.24 6.21
N ASP A 355 2.54 -31.09 5.53
CA ASP A 355 2.91 -31.04 4.11
C ASP A 355 4.31 -31.62 3.86
N ILE A 356 5.32 -31.18 4.64
CA ILE A 356 6.69 -31.68 4.50
C ILE A 356 6.75 -33.18 4.81
N TYR A 357 6.10 -33.62 5.89
CA TYR A 357 6.04 -35.02 6.28
C TYR A 357 5.32 -35.87 5.24
N GLY A 358 4.20 -35.41 4.70
CA GLY A 358 3.45 -36.12 3.66
C GLY A 358 4.27 -36.32 2.38
N LYS A 359 5.01 -35.29 1.95
CA LYS A 359 5.94 -35.40 0.81
C LYS A 359 7.05 -36.41 1.07
N HIS A 360 7.63 -36.39 2.28
CA HIS A 360 8.66 -37.35 2.67
C HIS A 360 8.12 -38.78 2.79
N GLN A 361 6.94 -38.97 3.40
CA GLN A 361 6.26 -40.26 3.46
C GLN A 361 6.00 -40.84 2.08
N LYS A 362 5.53 -40.02 1.13
CA LYS A 362 5.35 -40.47 -0.24
C LYS A 362 6.65 -41.04 -0.83
N GLN A 363 7.77 -40.33 -0.66
CA GLN A 363 9.08 -40.80 -1.14
C GLN A 363 9.52 -42.11 -0.45
N LEU A 364 9.34 -42.22 0.86
CA LEU A 364 9.65 -43.45 1.61
C LEU A 364 8.80 -44.64 1.14
N ILE A 365 7.51 -44.41 0.90
CA ILE A 365 6.57 -45.43 0.45
C ILE A 365 6.93 -45.88 -0.97
N ASP A 366 7.17 -44.94 -1.89
CA ASP A 366 7.52 -45.25 -3.27
C ASP A 366 8.82 -46.07 -3.32
N LYS A 367 9.85 -45.67 -2.56
CA LYS A 367 11.10 -46.43 -2.43
C LYS A 367 10.88 -47.83 -1.83
N ALA A 368 10.10 -47.94 -0.75
CA ALA A 368 9.82 -49.24 -0.13
C ALA A 368 9.04 -50.18 -1.06
N LYS A 369 8.20 -49.65 -1.96
CA LYS A 369 7.51 -50.42 -2.99
C LYS A 369 8.47 -50.92 -4.06
N GLU A 370 9.42 -50.09 -4.49
CA GLU A 370 10.48 -50.48 -5.42
C GLU A 370 11.36 -51.59 -4.83
N ASP A 371 11.85 -51.39 -3.59
CA ASP A 371 12.65 -52.39 -2.88
C ASP A 371 11.87 -53.71 -2.70
N PHE A 372 10.58 -53.62 -2.37
CA PHE A 372 9.72 -54.81 -2.24
C PHE A 372 9.50 -55.51 -3.58
N GLN A 373 9.35 -54.76 -4.67
CA GLN A 373 9.22 -55.32 -6.01
C GLN A 373 10.50 -56.07 -6.44
N GLU A 374 11.68 -55.54 -6.09
CA GLU A 374 12.95 -56.24 -6.28
C GLU A 374 13.00 -57.54 -5.46
N LEU A 375 12.57 -57.51 -4.19
CA LEU A 375 12.46 -58.72 -3.37
C LEU A 375 11.56 -59.78 -4.03
N LEU A 376 10.40 -59.39 -4.57
CA LEU A 376 9.50 -60.33 -5.25
C LEU A 376 10.17 -60.98 -6.48
N LEU A 377 10.97 -60.21 -7.23
CA LEU A 377 11.74 -60.74 -8.37
C LEU A 377 12.85 -61.68 -7.93
N GLU A 378 13.57 -61.37 -6.84
CA GLU A 378 14.59 -62.24 -6.26
C GLU A 378 14.01 -63.60 -5.83
N TYR A 379 12.79 -63.59 -5.28
CA TYR A 379 12.05 -64.78 -4.87
C TYR A 379 11.06 -65.26 -5.93
N SER A 380 11.35 -65.03 -7.23
CA SER A 380 10.45 -65.39 -8.33
C SER A 380 10.00 -66.87 -8.31
N GLU A 381 10.85 -67.77 -7.79
CA GLU A 381 10.54 -69.19 -7.64
C GLU A 381 9.31 -69.47 -6.78
N LEU A 382 9.06 -68.61 -5.78
CA LEU A 382 7.93 -68.69 -4.87
C LEU A 382 6.59 -68.56 -5.59
N PHE A 383 6.57 -67.97 -6.79
CA PHE A 383 5.37 -67.61 -7.54
C PHE A 383 5.06 -68.56 -8.70
N TYR A 384 5.92 -69.56 -8.98
CA TYR A 384 5.56 -70.67 -9.84
C TYR A 384 4.60 -71.63 -9.09
N GLU A 385 3.80 -72.40 -9.82
CA GLU A 385 2.78 -73.35 -9.30
C GLU A 385 1.46 -72.74 -8.77
N LEU A 386 0.80 -71.89 -9.57
CA LEU A 386 -0.60 -71.52 -9.38
C LEU A 386 -1.46 -72.15 -10.47
N GLU A 387 -2.73 -72.41 -10.15
CA GLU A 387 -3.72 -72.88 -11.12
C GLU A 387 -3.88 -71.89 -12.29
N LEU A 388 -4.40 -72.38 -13.44
CA LEU A 388 -4.48 -71.66 -14.73
C LEU A 388 -5.13 -70.26 -14.67
N ASP A 389 -5.86 -69.92 -13.60
CA ASP A 389 -6.54 -68.62 -13.44
C ASP A 389 -5.70 -67.56 -12.69
N ALA A 390 -4.45 -67.87 -12.32
CA ALA A 390 -3.50 -66.97 -11.65
C ALA A 390 -4.04 -66.34 -10.35
N LYS A 391 -5.00 -67.00 -9.66
CA LYS A 391 -5.48 -66.57 -8.35
C LYS A 391 -4.74 -67.34 -7.25
N PRO A 392 -4.00 -66.67 -6.36
CA PRO A 392 -3.37 -67.37 -5.25
C PRO A 392 -4.44 -67.88 -4.27
N SER A 393 -4.31 -69.14 -3.86
CA SER A 393 -5.10 -69.69 -2.76
C SER A 393 -4.71 -69.04 -1.44
N LYS A 394 -5.58 -69.13 -0.42
CA LYS A 394 -5.24 -68.67 0.95
C LYS A 394 -3.99 -69.35 1.49
N GLU A 395 -3.78 -70.62 1.14
CA GLU A 395 -2.58 -71.39 1.51
C GLU A 395 -1.34 -70.82 0.85
N LYS A 396 -1.37 -70.51 -0.46
CA LYS A 396 -0.23 -69.90 -1.16
C LYS A 396 0.12 -68.52 -0.60
N MET A 397 -0.87 -67.68 -0.29
CA MET A 397 -0.62 -66.39 0.37
C MET A 397 0.04 -66.58 1.76
N GLY A 398 -0.35 -67.64 2.49
CA GLY A 398 0.30 -68.03 3.75
C GLY A 398 1.76 -68.41 3.57
N VAL A 399 2.09 -69.23 2.56
CA VAL A 399 3.47 -69.61 2.24
C VAL A 399 4.32 -68.39 1.85
N ILE A 400 3.77 -67.48 1.05
CA ILE A 400 4.47 -66.23 0.69
C ILE A 400 4.80 -65.41 1.94
N GLN A 401 3.85 -65.32 2.87
CA GLN A 401 4.02 -64.60 4.12
C GLN A 401 5.00 -65.29 5.08
N GLU A 402 5.06 -66.62 5.09
CA GLU A 402 6.04 -67.38 5.89
C GLU A 402 7.46 -67.19 5.37
N VAL A 403 7.66 -67.25 4.05
CA VAL A 403 8.98 -67.14 3.42
C VAL A 403 9.50 -65.71 3.43
N LEU A 404 8.67 -64.73 3.04
CA LEU A 404 9.09 -63.32 2.98
C LEU A 404 8.88 -62.58 4.29
N GLY A 405 8.16 -63.16 5.27
CA GLY A 405 7.76 -62.46 6.49
C GLY A 405 8.91 -61.93 7.33
N GLU A 406 10.08 -62.58 7.26
CA GLU A 406 11.28 -62.16 8.00
C GLU A 406 12.13 -61.11 7.27
N GLU A 407 11.92 -60.92 5.96
CA GLU A 407 12.66 -59.98 5.13
C GLU A 407 12.39 -58.53 5.51
N GLN A 408 13.45 -57.73 5.59
CA GLN A 408 13.33 -56.32 6.00
C GLN A 408 12.48 -55.50 5.02
N ARG A 409 12.60 -55.77 3.71
CA ARG A 409 11.81 -55.11 2.66
C ARG A 409 10.33 -55.48 2.72
N PHE A 410 9.99 -56.70 3.17
CA PHE A 410 8.60 -57.11 3.42
C PHE A 410 8.04 -56.43 4.69
N LYS A 411 8.84 -56.37 5.76
CA LYS A 411 8.50 -55.69 7.03
C LYS A 411 8.37 -54.17 6.86
N ALA A 412 9.10 -53.57 5.93
CA ALA A 412 9.04 -52.13 5.65
C ALA A 412 7.62 -51.66 5.25
N LEU A 413 6.81 -52.53 4.62
CA LEU A 413 5.44 -52.25 4.22
C LEU A 413 4.39 -52.78 5.22
N GLN A 414 4.76 -53.11 6.46
CA GLN A 414 3.83 -53.67 7.46
C GLN A 414 2.61 -52.80 7.76
N LYS A 415 2.75 -51.47 7.65
CA LYS A 415 1.65 -50.50 7.84
C LYS A 415 0.81 -50.26 6.58
N LEU A 416 1.24 -50.82 5.45
CA LEU A 416 0.64 -50.65 4.12
C LEU A 416 0.26 -52.03 3.57
N GLN A 417 -0.54 -52.77 4.34
CA GLN A 417 -0.87 -54.15 4.02
C GLN A 417 -1.62 -54.29 2.70
N ALA A 418 -2.56 -53.38 2.42
CA ALA A 418 -3.32 -53.39 1.17
C ALA A 418 -2.41 -53.18 -0.06
N GLU A 419 -1.45 -52.25 0.03
CA GLU A 419 -0.48 -51.97 -1.02
C GLU A 419 0.50 -53.13 -1.20
N ARG A 420 0.97 -53.74 -0.10
CA ARG A 420 1.83 -54.92 -0.13
C ARG A 420 1.14 -56.10 -0.81
N ASP A 421 -0.10 -56.39 -0.41
CA ASP A 421 -0.89 -57.48 -0.99
C ASP A 421 -1.18 -57.20 -2.48
N ALA A 422 -1.46 -55.94 -2.84
CA ALA A 422 -1.64 -55.53 -4.22
C ALA A 422 -0.36 -55.72 -5.07
N LEU A 423 0.82 -55.44 -4.52
CA LEU A 423 2.10 -55.67 -5.21
C LEU A 423 2.38 -57.16 -5.41
N ILE A 424 2.07 -58.00 -4.42
CA ILE A 424 2.16 -59.46 -4.55
C ILE A 424 1.23 -59.96 -5.65
N LEU A 425 -0.04 -59.53 -5.64
CA LEU A 425 -1.03 -59.90 -6.66
C LEU A 425 -0.62 -59.42 -8.06
N LYS A 426 -0.09 -58.20 -8.17
CA LYS A 426 0.42 -57.66 -9.44
C LYS A 426 1.61 -58.48 -9.95
N HIS A 427 2.52 -58.85 -9.06
CA HIS A 427 3.68 -59.68 -9.40
C HIS A 427 3.25 -61.08 -9.87
N ILE A 428 2.32 -61.72 -9.15
CA ILE A 428 1.71 -62.99 -9.57
C ILE A 428 1.10 -62.83 -10.96
N HIS A 429 0.27 -61.80 -11.17
CA HIS A 429 -0.36 -61.60 -12.47
C HIS A 429 0.65 -61.45 -13.62
N PHE A 430 1.75 -60.72 -13.37
CA PHE A 430 2.86 -60.58 -14.33
C PHE A 430 3.55 -61.92 -14.65
N VAL A 431 3.83 -62.75 -13.64
CA VAL A 431 4.48 -64.06 -13.83
C VAL A 431 3.67 -64.97 -14.76
N TYR A 432 2.33 -64.93 -14.67
CA TYR A 432 1.44 -65.77 -15.51
C TYR A 432 1.04 -65.12 -16.84
N HIS A 433 1.00 -63.78 -16.90
CA HIS A 433 0.55 -63.03 -18.08
C HIS A 433 1.49 -61.87 -18.39
N PRO A 434 2.76 -62.16 -18.76
CA PRO A 434 3.77 -61.12 -18.98
C PRO A 434 3.40 -60.26 -20.19
N THR A 435 2.98 -59.03 -19.91
CA THR A 435 2.58 -58.02 -20.88
C THR A 435 3.14 -56.67 -20.46
N LYS A 436 3.20 -55.69 -21.37
CA LYS A 436 3.66 -54.34 -21.04
C LYS A 436 2.81 -53.68 -19.95
N GLU A 437 1.50 -53.97 -19.89
CA GLU A 437 0.57 -53.44 -18.90
C GLU A 437 0.76 -54.05 -17.51
N THR A 438 1.20 -55.30 -17.44
CA THR A 438 1.42 -56.04 -16.19
C THR A 438 2.85 -55.93 -15.69
N CYS A 439 3.76 -55.40 -16.51
CA CYS A 439 5.16 -55.24 -16.17
C CYS A 439 5.34 -54.48 -14.85
N PRO A 440 6.09 -55.03 -13.88
CA PRO A 440 6.37 -54.38 -12.61
C PRO A 440 7.06 -53.02 -12.79
N SER A 441 7.90 -52.88 -13.82
CA SER A 441 8.62 -51.64 -14.14
C SER A 441 7.74 -50.54 -14.75
N CYS A 442 6.45 -50.78 -15.00
CA CYS A 442 5.49 -49.80 -15.54
C CYS A 442 6.06 -48.99 -16.73
N ALA A 443 6.21 -47.67 -16.59
CA ALA A 443 6.75 -46.77 -17.61
C ALA A 443 8.22 -47.05 -18.00
N ALA A 444 8.97 -47.76 -17.15
CA ALA A 444 10.34 -48.21 -17.44
C ALA A 444 10.39 -49.60 -18.11
N CYS A 445 9.24 -50.23 -18.39
CA CYS A 445 9.17 -51.46 -19.17
C CYS A 445 9.82 -51.27 -20.55
N VAL A 446 10.67 -52.22 -20.96
CA VAL A 446 11.36 -52.16 -22.26
C VAL A 446 10.36 -52.12 -23.40
N ASP A 447 9.30 -52.94 -23.35
CA ASP A 447 8.27 -52.99 -24.39
C ASP A 447 7.54 -51.64 -24.53
N ALA A 448 7.16 -51.03 -23.41
CA ALA A 448 6.53 -49.71 -23.40
C ALA A 448 7.48 -48.62 -23.94
N ARG A 449 8.77 -48.69 -23.59
CA ARG A 449 9.79 -47.73 -24.03
C ARG A 449 10.12 -47.91 -25.52
N VAL A 450 10.14 -49.13 -26.03
CA VAL A 450 10.30 -49.44 -27.45
C VAL A 450 9.12 -48.87 -28.23
N GLU A 451 7.88 -49.08 -27.77
CA GLU A 451 6.69 -48.48 -28.39
C GLU A 451 6.76 -46.94 -28.42
N GLN A 452 7.15 -46.30 -27.31
CA GLN A 452 7.30 -44.84 -27.26
C GLN A 452 8.41 -44.33 -28.22
N LEU A 453 9.53 -45.05 -28.31
CA LEU A 453 10.64 -44.72 -29.22
C LEU A 453 10.25 -44.92 -30.68
N LEU A 454 9.47 -45.94 -30.99
CA LEU A 454 8.97 -46.17 -32.34
C LEU A 454 7.90 -45.13 -32.71
N GLY A 455 6.96 -44.82 -31.81
CA GLY A 455 5.94 -43.78 -32.02
C GLY A 455 6.52 -42.38 -32.22
N SER A 456 7.64 -42.07 -31.56
CA SER A 456 8.33 -40.76 -31.71
C SER A 456 9.21 -40.67 -32.96
N ARG A 457 9.70 -41.78 -33.52
CA ARG A 457 10.50 -41.80 -34.77
C ARG A 457 9.67 -41.73 -36.06
N PHE A 458 8.35 -41.84 -35.97
CA PHE A 458 7.43 -41.67 -37.10
C PHE A 458 6.68 -40.32 -37.10
N VAL A 459 7.23 -39.29 -36.45
CA VAL A 459 6.82 -37.90 -36.72
C VAL A 459 7.48 -37.47 -38.04
N ARG A 460 6.68 -37.39 -39.10
CA ARG A 460 7.05 -36.76 -40.38
C ARG A 460 7.75 -35.42 -40.12
N PRO A 461 8.97 -35.17 -40.63
CA PRO A 461 9.50 -33.81 -40.67
C PRO A 461 8.82 -33.06 -41.82
N ALA A 462 7.64 -32.51 -41.56
CA ALA A 462 6.95 -31.66 -42.54
C ALA A 462 6.22 -30.50 -41.85
N GLU A 463 6.96 -29.68 -41.10
CA GLU A 463 6.53 -28.31 -40.79
C GLU A 463 7.72 -27.36 -40.83
N ARG A 464 8.15 -26.98 -42.04
CA ARG A 464 8.71 -25.65 -42.30
C ARG A 464 8.27 -25.14 -43.67
N HIS A 465 7.47 -24.08 -43.64
CA HIS A 465 7.08 -23.15 -44.70
C HIS A 465 5.99 -23.55 -45.71
N PRO A 466 4.85 -22.82 -45.75
CA PRO A 466 3.82 -22.99 -46.76
C PRO A 466 4.01 -21.95 -47.88
N LYS A 467 4.62 -22.33 -49.01
CA LYS A 467 4.42 -21.63 -50.29
C LYS A 467 4.51 -22.62 -51.44
N ASN A 468 3.46 -22.59 -52.27
CA ASN A 468 3.21 -23.28 -53.54
C ASN A 468 2.39 -24.58 -53.44
N PRO A 469 1.10 -24.55 -53.87
CA PRO A 469 0.37 -25.76 -54.21
C PRO A 469 0.82 -26.21 -55.60
N LEU A 470 1.72 -27.19 -55.64
CA LEU A 470 1.85 -28.09 -56.78
C LEU A 470 1.13 -29.40 -56.41
N PRO A 471 0.40 -30.05 -57.33
CA PRO A 471 -0.35 -31.25 -57.00
C PRO A 471 0.64 -32.35 -56.63
N ASP A 472 0.53 -32.85 -55.41
CA ASP A 472 1.24 -34.02 -54.95
C ASP A 472 0.75 -35.20 -55.81
N HIS A 473 1.59 -35.69 -56.71
CA HIS A 473 1.34 -36.93 -57.42
C HIS A 473 1.37 -38.05 -56.39
N ASN A 474 0.17 -38.41 -55.93
CA ASN A 474 -0.28 -39.72 -55.53
C ASN A 474 0.82 -40.79 -55.75
N VAL A 475 1.46 -41.28 -54.67
CA VAL A 475 2.37 -42.43 -54.74
C VAL A 475 1.51 -43.67 -55.00
N ASP A 476 1.05 -43.79 -56.25
CA ASP A 476 0.28 -44.92 -56.76
C ASP A 476 1.18 -46.11 -57.07
N ARG A 477 2.51 -45.97 -56.88
CA ARG A 477 3.49 -47.04 -57.11
C ARG A 477 4.43 -47.25 -55.93
N ILE A 478 4.53 -48.48 -55.45
CA ILE A 478 5.42 -48.89 -54.36
C ILE A 478 6.52 -49.81 -54.92
N ASN A 479 7.77 -49.36 -54.87
CA ASN A 479 8.93 -50.14 -55.29
C ASN A 479 9.55 -50.85 -54.08
N LEU A 480 9.54 -52.19 -54.05
CA LEU A 480 10.10 -53.00 -52.95
C LEU A 480 11.26 -53.87 -53.42
N VAL A 481 12.35 -53.86 -52.67
CA VAL A 481 13.43 -54.86 -52.80
C VAL A 481 13.08 -56.05 -51.92
N ILE A 482 13.21 -57.26 -52.45
CA ILE A 482 13.08 -58.49 -51.68
C ILE A 482 14.43 -59.18 -51.71
N LEU A 483 15.15 -59.14 -50.59
CA LEU A 483 16.44 -59.78 -50.43
C LEU A 483 16.24 -61.17 -49.80
N GLY A 484 16.82 -62.19 -50.40
CA GLY A 484 16.75 -63.56 -49.89
C GLY A 484 17.89 -64.39 -50.46
N LYS A 485 17.93 -65.67 -50.11
CA LYS A 485 18.90 -66.64 -50.62
C LYS A 485 18.16 -67.89 -51.06
N ASP A 486 18.76 -68.69 -51.94
CA ASP A 486 18.27 -70.02 -52.31
C ASP A 486 16.82 -70.02 -52.86
N GLY A 487 16.47 -69.01 -53.67
CA GLY A 487 15.16 -68.89 -54.31
C GLY A 487 14.07 -68.15 -53.49
N LEU A 488 14.31 -67.91 -52.19
CA LEU A 488 13.30 -67.34 -51.29
C LEU A 488 12.79 -65.96 -51.72
N ALA A 489 13.68 -65.11 -52.25
CA ALA A 489 13.29 -63.78 -52.70
C ALA A 489 12.34 -63.84 -53.90
N ARG A 490 12.63 -64.73 -54.85
CA ARG A 490 11.75 -64.97 -56.00
C ARG A 490 10.44 -65.61 -55.62
N GLU A 491 10.46 -66.61 -54.73
CA GLU A 491 9.25 -67.27 -54.23
C GLU A 491 8.30 -66.26 -53.58
N LEU A 492 8.79 -65.45 -52.64
CA LEU A 492 7.95 -64.44 -52.01
C LEU A 492 7.49 -63.37 -53.00
N ALA A 493 8.35 -62.93 -53.92
CA ALA A 493 7.94 -61.98 -54.96
C ALA A 493 6.79 -62.54 -55.80
N ASN A 494 6.81 -63.84 -56.12
CA ASN A 494 5.76 -64.49 -56.88
C ASN A 494 4.47 -64.65 -56.08
N GLU A 495 4.55 -64.99 -54.79
CA GLU A 495 3.39 -65.05 -53.89
C GLU A 495 2.71 -63.67 -53.75
N ILE A 496 3.50 -62.60 -53.57
CA ILE A 496 2.95 -61.24 -53.51
C ILE A 496 2.24 -60.89 -54.82
N ARG A 497 2.83 -61.23 -55.98
CA ARG A 497 2.18 -61.00 -57.29
C ARG A 497 0.91 -61.82 -57.46
N ALA A 498 0.88 -63.06 -56.95
CA ALA A 498 -0.31 -63.92 -57.01
C ALA A 498 -1.48 -63.34 -56.19
N LEU A 499 -1.19 -62.57 -55.15
CA LEU A 499 -2.19 -61.85 -54.35
C LEU A 499 -2.61 -60.51 -54.96
N CYS A 500 -1.93 -60.05 -56.02
CA CYS A 500 -2.29 -58.82 -56.72
C CYS A 500 -3.36 -59.08 -57.79
N THR A 501 -4.15 -58.04 -58.08
CA THR A 501 -4.99 -58.00 -59.28
C THR A 501 -4.12 -57.83 -60.54
N SER A 502 -4.68 -58.11 -61.73
CA SER A 502 -3.94 -57.97 -63.01
C SER A 502 -3.20 -56.63 -63.10
N ASP A 503 -1.92 -56.69 -63.49
CA ASP A 503 -0.94 -55.59 -63.54
C ASP A 503 -0.24 -55.21 -62.21
N ASP A 504 0.04 -56.18 -61.32
CA ASP A 504 0.76 -55.99 -60.05
C ASP A 504 0.11 -54.93 -59.13
N LYS A 505 -1.21 -54.78 -59.19
CA LYS A 505 -1.96 -53.82 -58.36
C LYS A 505 -2.57 -54.45 -57.12
N TYR A 506 -2.38 -53.82 -55.98
CA TYR A 506 -2.86 -54.26 -54.68
C TYR A 506 -3.70 -53.17 -53.98
N VAL A 507 -4.80 -53.55 -53.34
CA VAL A 507 -5.72 -52.62 -52.67
C VAL A 507 -5.60 -52.76 -51.15
N ILE A 508 -5.27 -51.67 -50.48
CA ILE A 508 -5.25 -51.56 -49.01
C ILE A 508 -6.16 -50.41 -48.62
N GLU A 509 -7.14 -50.68 -47.75
CA GLU A 509 -8.07 -49.69 -47.20
C GLU A 509 -8.81 -48.86 -48.28
N GLY A 510 -9.13 -49.49 -49.40
CA GLY A 510 -9.85 -48.86 -50.52
C GLY A 510 -8.97 -48.01 -51.45
N LYS A 511 -7.66 -47.92 -51.21
CA LYS A 511 -6.69 -47.28 -52.12
C LYS A 511 -5.88 -48.33 -52.89
N MET A 512 -5.74 -48.11 -54.20
CA MET A 512 -5.02 -49.00 -55.11
C MET A 512 -3.55 -48.56 -55.26
N TYR A 513 -2.63 -49.52 -55.18
CA TYR A 513 -1.19 -49.31 -55.34
C TYR A 513 -0.63 -50.29 -56.38
N GLU A 514 0.18 -49.81 -57.30
CA GLU A 514 1.00 -50.60 -58.24
C GLU A 514 2.28 -51.03 -57.52
N LEU A 515 2.55 -52.33 -57.44
CA LEU A 515 3.75 -52.87 -56.81
C LEU A 515 4.83 -53.12 -57.87
N SER A 516 6.04 -52.65 -57.60
CA SER A 516 7.22 -52.98 -58.38
C SER A 516 8.20 -53.75 -57.49
N LEU A 517 8.28 -55.07 -57.69
CA LEU A 517 9.09 -55.95 -56.85
C LEU A 517 10.42 -56.27 -57.54
N ARG A 518 11.53 -56.07 -56.83
CA ARG A 518 12.89 -56.45 -57.24
C ARG A 518 13.45 -57.53 -56.31
N PRO A 519 13.29 -58.83 -56.64
CA PRO A 519 13.93 -59.89 -55.89
C PRO A 519 15.43 -59.91 -56.17
N ILE A 520 16.26 -59.98 -55.12
CA ILE A 520 17.71 -60.00 -55.18
C ILE A 520 18.21 -61.20 -54.36
N GLU A 521 19.00 -62.07 -54.99
CA GLU A 521 19.51 -63.31 -54.37
C GLU A 521 21.04 -63.41 -54.30
N GLY A 522 21.73 -62.47 -54.95
CA GLY A 522 23.18 -62.47 -55.05
C GLY A 522 23.84 -61.35 -54.25
N ASN A 523 25.18 -61.30 -54.33
CA ASN A 523 25.97 -60.28 -53.65
C ASN A 523 25.57 -58.88 -54.12
N VAL A 524 24.99 -58.08 -53.21
CA VAL A 524 24.49 -56.71 -53.43
C VAL A 524 25.58 -55.70 -53.80
N ARG A 525 26.87 -56.08 -53.66
CA ARG A 525 28.01 -55.29 -54.14
C ARG A 525 28.17 -55.35 -55.66
N LEU A 526 27.58 -56.33 -56.32
CA LEU A 526 27.57 -56.39 -57.79
C LEU A 526 26.51 -55.42 -58.32
N PRO A 527 26.80 -54.59 -59.36
CA PRO A 527 25.85 -53.61 -59.89
C PRO A 527 24.49 -54.21 -60.30
N VAL A 528 24.46 -55.46 -60.75
CA VAL A 528 23.23 -56.18 -61.12
C VAL A 528 22.29 -56.43 -59.93
N ASN A 529 22.84 -56.53 -58.73
CA ASN A 529 22.14 -56.79 -57.47
C ASN A 529 22.06 -55.54 -56.58
N ALA A 530 22.33 -54.35 -57.13
CA ALA A 530 22.16 -53.11 -56.39
C ALA A 530 20.68 -52.89 -56.04
N PHE A 531 20.43 -52.35 -54.84
CA PHE A 531 19.08 -52.04 -54.36
C PHE A 531 18.43 -50.93 -55.20
N GLN A 532 19.24 -49.97 -55.65
CA GLN A 532 18.83 -48.89 -56.51
C GLN A 532 19.48 -49.06 -57.88
N THR A 533 18.68 -48.84 -58.92
CA THR A 533 19.16 -48.75 -60.31
C THR A 533 18.57 -47.50 -60.96
N PRO A 534 19.09 -47.03 -62.10
CA PRO A 534 18.54 -45.86 -62.79
C PRO A 534 17.03 -45.96 -63.08
N THR A 535 16.48 -47.18 -63.19
CA THR A 535 15.07 -47.44 -63.47
C THR A 535 14.29 -47.97 -62.26
N PHE A 536 14.90 -48.06 -61.08
CA PHE A 536 14.25 -48.59 -59.87
C PHE A 536 14.79 -47.92 -58.62
N GLN A 537 13.94 -47.17 -57.93
CA GLN A 537 14.26 -46.53 -56.65
C GLN A 537 13.42 -47.18 -55.54
N PRO A 538 14.02 -47.87 -54.56
CA PRO A 538 13.28 -48.61 -53.55
C PRO A 538 12.65 -47.68 -52.51
N HIS A 539 11.38 -47.94 -52.17
CA HIS A 539 10.67 -47.32 -51.04
C HIS A 539 10.84 -48.16 -49.76
N GLY A 540 11.10 -49.45 -49.89
CA GLY A 540 11.29 -50.38 -48.79
C GLY A 540 12.05 -51.63 -49.21
N CYS A 541 12.55 -52.37 -48.22
CA CYS A 541 13.29 -53.62 -48.42
C CYS A 541 12.77 -54.68 -47.44
N LEU A 542 12.47 -55.87 -47.96
CA LEU A 542 12.13 -57.07 -47.18
C LEU A 542 13.31 -58.02 -47.21
N CYS A 543 13.83 -58.41 -46.05
CA CYS A 543 14.93 -59.37 -45.95
C CYS A 543 14.41 -60.70 -45.41
N LEU A 544 14.56 -61.76 -46.19
CA LEU A 544 14.07 -63.09 -45.89
C LEU A 544 15.20 -63.98 -45.40
N TYR A 545 14.93 -64.70 -44.32
CA TYR A 545 15.79 -65.75 -43.80
C TYR A 545 14.94 -66.99 -43.55
N ASN A 546 15.50 -68.16 -43.81
CA ASN A 546 14.92 -69.43 -43.40
C ASN A 546 15.50 -69.80 -42.03
N SER A 547 14.66 -70.17 -41.07
CA SER A 547 15.07 -70.58 -39.73
C SER A 547 15.27 -72.09 -39.59
N LYS A 548 15.33 -72.83 -40.70
CA LYS A 548 15.71 -74.25 -40.72
C LYS A 548 17.22 -74.44 -40.63
#